data_AF-A0A9D7LDE2-F1
#
_entry.id   AF-A0A9D7LDE2-F1
#
_cell.length_a   1.000
_cell.length_b   1.000
_cell.length_c   1.000
_cell.angle_alpha   90.00
_cell.angle_beta   90.00
_cell.angle_gamma   90.00
#
_symmetry.space_group_name_H-M   'P 1'
#
loop_
_entity.id
_entity.type
_entity.pdbx_description
1 polymer ?
#
loop_
_entity_poly.entity_id
_entity_poly.type
_entity_poly.pdbx_seq_one_letter_code
_entity_poly.pdbx_strand_id
1 'polypeptide(L)'
;MQLQQEPRQAIDNDQLVLYFQPQYDLTTDTVVAAEALVRWPRDDGQVLTPGAFIPLAEETGLITELTDLVLEKACGAIRGWLIRGLP
;
A
#
# COMPACT_ATOMS: atom_id res chain seq x y z
N MET A 1 -16.59 2.66 22.26
CA MET A 1 -15.16 2.39 22.00
C MET A 1 -15.09 1.27 20.98
N GLN A 2 -15.23 1.59 19.68
CA GLN A 2 -14.92 0.63 18.63
C GLN A 2 -13.41 0.40 18.69
N LEU A 3 -12.99 -0.86 18.79
CA LEU A 3 -11.57 -1.23 18.81
C LEU A 3 -10.92 -0.67 17.54
N GLN A 4 -10.23 0.45 17.70
CA GLN A 4 -9.24 0.94 16.75
C GLN A 4 -8.18 -0.16 16.72
N GLN A 5 -8.21 -1.06 15.72
CA GLN A 5 -7.01 -1.88 15.53
C GLN A 5 -5.90 -0.87 15.26
N GLU A 6 -4.82 -0.97 16.03
CA GLU A 6 -3.67 -0.09 15.90
C GLU A 6 -2.90 -0.45 14.63
N PRO A 7 -2.26 0.52 13.96
CA PRO A 7 -1.43 0.27 12.78
C PRO A 7 -0.44 -0.88 12.96
N ARG A 8 0.07 -1.09 14.19
CA ARG A 8 0.93 -2.22 14.54
C ARG A 8 0.26 -3.58 14.24
N GLN A 9 -0.98 -3.79 14.68
CA GLN A 9 -1.70 -5.04 14.40
C GLN A 9 -1.95 -5.24 12.91
N ALA A 10 -2.16 -4.15 12.17
CA ALA A 10 -2.34 -4.21 10.72
C ALA A 10 -1.09 -4.70 10.00
N ILE A 11 0.07 -4.17 10.42
CA ILE A 11 1.40 -4.52 9.91
C ILE A 11 1.71 -5.96 10.27
N ASP A 12 1.58 -6.34 11.55
CA ASP A 12 1.93 -7.67 12.05
C ASP A 12 1.06 -8.79 11.43
N ASN A 13 -0.21 -8.50 11.12
CA ASN A 13 -1.15 -9.47 10.54
C ASN A 13 -1.26 -9.39 9.01
N ASP A 14 -0.36 -8.66 8.34
CA ASP A 14 -0.33 -8.47 6.89
C ASP A 14 -1.66 -7.98 6.27
N GLN A 15 -2.40 -7.14 7.00
CA GLN A 15 -3.73 -6.67 6.59
C GLN A 15 -3.69 -5.54 5.56
N LEU A 16 -2.50 -5.01 5.28
CA LEU A 16 -2.32 -3.89 4.35
C LEU A 16 -2.16 -4.40 2.92
N VAL A 17 -2.83 -3.70 2.00
CA VAL A 17 -2.81 -4.01 0.56
C VAL A 17 -2.29 -2.82 -0.23
N LEU A 18 -1.76 -3.07 -1.42
CA LEU A 18 -1.34 -2.03 -2.34
C LEU A 18 -2.35 -1.87 -3.47
N TYR A 19 -2.77 -0.63 -3.69
CA TYR A 19 -3.45 -0.21 -4.91
C TYR A 19 -2.39 0.41 -5.82
N PHE A 20 -2.53 0.27 -7.13
CA PHE A 20 -1.57 0.80 -8.09
C PHE A 20 -2.23 1.83 -8.99
N GLN A 21 -1.75 3.07 -8.93
CA GLN A 21 -2.23 4.14 -9.79
C GLN A 21 -1.31 4.25 -11.02
N PRO A 22 -1.82 4.03 -12.24
CA PRO A 22 -1.00 4.11 -13.45
C PRO A 22 -0.53 5.53 -13.72
N GLN A 23 0.71 5.66 -14.17
CA GLN A 23 1.32 6.90 -14.64
C GLN A 23 1.51 6.81 -16.16
N TYR A 24 0.97 7.80 -16.85
CA TYR A 24 0.97 7.87 -18.32
C TYR A 24 2.07 8.79 -18.82
N ASP A 25 2.76 8.39 -19.88
CA ASP A 25 3.48 9.31 -20.75
C ASP A 25 2.47 10.02 -21.65
N LEU A 26 2.32 11.34 -21.45
CA LEU A 26 1.35 12.17 -22.18
C LEU A 26 1.68 12.32 -23.68
N THR A 27 2.92 12.04 -24.09
CA THR A 27 3.33 12.10 -25.50
C THR A 27 2.91 10.84 -26.24
N THR A 28 3.08 9.68 -25.60
CA THR A 28 2.82 8.37 -26.21
C THR A 28 1.43 7.81 -25.87
N ASP A 29 0.74 8.40 -24.89
CA ASP A 29 -0.51 7.91 -24.30
C ASP A 29 -0.40 6.45 -23.80
N THR A 30 0.78 6.09 -23.28
CA THR A 30 1.06 4.75 -22.76
C THR A 30 1.32 4.79 -21.27
N VAL A 31 0.95 3.71 -20.57
CA VAL A 31 1.32 3.52 -19.15
C VAL A 31 2.80 3.18 -19.09
N VAL A 32 3.56 3.97 -18.34
CA VAL A 32 5.02 3.82 -18.21
C VAL A 32 5.47 3.47 -16.80
N ALA A 33 4.62 3.70 -15.80
CA ALA A 33 4.90 3.38 -14.41
C ALA A 33 3.59 3.25 -13.61
N ALA A 34 3.70 2.87 -12.34
CA ALA A 34 2.60 2.93 -11.39
C ALA A 34 3.07 3.39 -10.01
N GLU A 35 2.24 4.17 -9.33
CA GLU A 35 2.44 4.53 -7.92
C GLU A 35 1.78 3.48 -7.02
N ALA A 36 2.56 2.92 -6.09
CA ALA A 36 2.06 1.99 -5.08
C ALA A 36 1.45 2.77 -3.91
N LEU A 37 0.13 2.62 -3.73
CA LEU A 37 -0.66 3.35 -2.76
C LEU A 37 -1.19 2.37 -1.70
N VAL A 38 -0.64 2.42 -0.49
CA VAL A 38 -1.07 1.55 0.61
C VAL A 38 -2.51 1.82 1.02
N ARG A 39 -3.26 0.76 1.34
CA ARG A 39 -4.65 0.79 1.79
C ARG A 39 -4.83 -0.20 2.94
N TRP A 40 -5.77 0.11 3.82
CA TRP A 40 -6.13 -0.77 4.92
C TRP A 40 -7.61 -1.18 4.83
N PRO A 41 -7.90 -2.36 4.25
CA PRO A 41 -9.21 -2.98 4.31
C PRO A 41 -9.57 -3.35 5.74
N ARG A 42 -10.81 -3.06 6.13
CA ARG A 42 -11.38 -3.38 7.43
C ARG A 42 -12.42 -4.49 7.28
N ASP A 43 -12.65 -5.22 8.38
CA ASP A 43 -13.63 -6.32 8.43
C ASP A 43 -15.08 -5.85 8.19
N ASP A 44 -15.35 -4.56 8.42
CA ASP A 44 -16.65 -3.92 8.16
C ASP A 44 -16.85 -3.53 6.69
N GLY A 45 -15.90 -3.85 5.81
CA GLY A 45 -15.94 -3.57 4.38
C GLY A 45 -15.41 -2.17 4.00
N GLN A 46 -15.00 -1.35 4.96
CA GLN A 46 -14.35 -0.07 4.66
C GLN A 46 -12.91 -0.27 4.19
N VAL A 47 -12.41 0.66 3.39
CA VAL A 47 -10.99 0.73 3.01
C VAL A 47 -10.44 2.07 3.45
N LEU A 48 -9.60 2.08 4.49
CA LEU A 48 -8.98 3.29 4.96
C LEU A 48 -7.85 3.72 4.02
N THR A 49 -7.82 5.02 3.75
CA THR A 49 -6.75 5.68 2.99
C THR A 49 -5.56 6.01 3.90
N PRO A 50 -4.37 6.25 3.33
CA PRO A 50 -3.16 6.56 4.11
C PRO A 50 -3.36 7.69 5.13
N GLY A 51 -4.11 8.74 4.78
CA GLY A 51 -4.36 9.87 5.68
C GLY A 51 -5.04 9.49 7.00
N ALA A 52 -5.68 8.32 7.10
CA ALA A 52 -6.34 7.85 8.32
C ALA A 52 -5.39 7.13 9.30
N PHE A 53 -4.21 6.65 8.86
CA PHE A 53 -3.33 5.83 9.70
C PHE A 53 -1.84 6.18 9.60
N ILE A 54 -1.39 6.87 8.55
CA ILE A 54 0.00 7.33 8.43
C ILE A 54 0.41 8.30 9.55
N PRO A 55 -0.40 9.30 9.95
CA PRO A 55 0.00 10.19 11.05
C PRO A 55 0.28 9.43 12.34
N LEU A 56 -0.54 8.43 12.66
CA LEU A 56 -0.33 7.58 13.83
C LEU A 56 0.92 6.70 13.68
N ALA A 57 1.19 6.18 12.48
CA ALA A 57 2.41 5.41 12.21
C ALA A 57 3.68 6.27 12.37
N GLU A 58 3.64 7.55 11.97
CA GLU A 58 4.72 8.51 12.17
C GLU A 58 4.93 8.82 13.66
N GLU A 59 3.86 9.16 14.39
CA GLU A 59 3.92 9.48 15.82
C GLU A 59 4.41 8.31 16.69
N THR A 60 4.11 7.07 16.30
CA THR A 60 4.48 5.85 17.04
C THR A 60 5.79 5.22 16.57
N GLY A 61 6.45 5.79 15.56
CA GLY A 61 7.68 5.27 14.97
C GLY A 61 7.49 4.06 14.03
N LEU A 62 6.26 3.55 13.89
CA LEU A 62 5.86 2.45 13.01
C LEU A 62 6.03 2.73 11.51
N ILE A 63 6.27 3.98 11.14
CA ILE A 63 6.38 4.39 9.73
C ILE A 63 7.52 3.65 9.00
N THR A 64 8.58 3.27 9.73
CA THR A 64 9.70 2.52 9.14
C THR A 64 9.28 1.11 8.76
N GLU A 65 8.71 0.36 9.70
CA GLU A 65 8.22 -1.00 9.44
C GLU A 65 7.11 -1.03 8.38
N LEU A 66 6.23 -0.03 8.39
CA LEU A 66 5.22 0.14 7.36
C LEU A 66 5.85 0.36 5.97
N THR A 67 6.89 1.18 5.89
CA THR A 67 7.60 1.47 4.63
C THR A 67 8.26 0.21 4.09
N ASP A 68 8.94 -0.56 4.94
CA ASP A 68 9.59 -1.82 4.54
C ASP A 68 8.56 -2.83 4.00
N LEU A 69 7.43 -2.99 4.68
CA LEU A 69 6.33 -3.86 4.23
C LEU A 69 5.77 -3.42 2.86
N VAL A 70 5.55 -2.11 2.68
CA VAL A 70 5.06 -1.55 1.41
C VAL A 70 6.07 -1.78 0.29
N LEU A 71 7.36 -1.59 0.53
CA LEU A 71 8.43 -1.84 -0.43
C LEU A 71 8.49 -3.31 -0.83
N GLU A 72 8.45 -4.23 0.13
CA GLU A 72 8.46 -5.66 -0.13
C GLU A 72 7.27 -6.07 -1.02
N LYS A 73 6.06 -5.65 -0.67
CA LYS A 73 4.84 -5.92 -1.45
C LYS A 73 4.92 -5.31 -2.86
N ALA A 74 5.44 -4.10 -3.00
CA ALA A 74 5.56 -3.43 -4.30
C ALA A 74 6.54 -4.18 -5.21
N CYS A 75 7.73 -4.53 -4.69
CA CYS A 75 8.71 -5.33 -5.41
C CYS A 75 8.15 -6.70 -5.80
N GLY A 76 7.40 -7.36 -4.91
CA GLY A 76 6.73 -8.63 -5.19
C GLY A 76 5.70 -8.52 -6.32
N ALA A 77 4.88 -7.46 -6.31
CA ALA A 77 3.90 -7.20 -7.37
C ALA A 77 4.58 -6.98 -8.73
N ILE A 78 5.60 -6.12 -8.79
CA ILE A 78 6.38 -5.84 -10.01
C ILE A 78 7.03 -7.13 -10.54
N ARG A 79 7.64 -7.93 -9.66
CA ARG A 79 8.21 -9.23 -10.06
C ARG A 79 7.13 -10.14 -10.67
N GLY A 80 5.94 -10.15 -10.08
CA GLY A 80 4.79 -10.90 -10.59
C GLY A 80 4.33 -10.44 -11.98
N TRP A 81 4.39 -9.15 -12.27
CA TRP A 81 4.07 -8.58 -13.59
C TRP A 81 5.13 -8.94 -14.62
N LEU A 82 6.41 -8.78 -14.29
CA LEU A 82 7.54 -9.13 -15.16
C LEU A 82 7.49 -10.60 -15.61
N ILE A 83 7.16 -11.52 -14.69
CA ILE A 83 7.02 -12.95 -15.01
C ILE A 83 5.87 -13.19 -16.02
N ARG A 84 4.81 -12.38 -15.98
CA ARG A 84 3.66 -12.48 -16.89
C ARG A 84 3.84 -11.70 -18.20
N GLY A 85 4.97 -11.01 -18.37
CA GLY A 85 5.20 -10.13 -19.52
C GLY A 85 4.33 -8.87 -19.52
N LEU A 86 3.87 -8.44 -18.34
CA LEU A 86 3.15 -7.18 -18.16
C LEU A 86 4.14 -6.04 -17.90
N PRO A 87 3.82 -4.80 -18.31
CA PRO A 87 4.61 -3.61 -18.00
C PRO A 87 4.73 -3.36 -16.50
#